data_AF-A0AA38NLH4-F1
#
_entry.id   AF-A0AA38NLH4-F1
#
_cell.length_a   1.000
_cell.length_b   1.000
_cell.length_c   1.000
_cell.angle_alpha   90.00
_cell.angle_beta   90.00
_cell.angle_gamma   90.00
#
_symmetry.space_group_name_H-M   'P 1'
#
loop_
_entity.id
_entity.type
_entity.pdbx_description
1 polymer ?
#
loop_
_entity_poly.entity_id
_entity_poly.type
_entity_poly.pdbx_seq_one_letter_code
_entity_poly.pdbx_strand_id
1 'polypeptide(L)'
;MPFHRFYCSSNLFTKEEKQAIAKAITSFYHFLPPFLVIVNFIDVDKDNFYVGGEPNDRYIRINVTQSANPVPDRAWVEAWEKAIEPFTKAKGIDYELQMGNEDPMLWSVNGLSIPPFLGEEWMTWKKLNKPVEWKQSAGNSS
;
A
#
# COMPACT_ATOMS: atom_id res chain seq x y z
N MET A 1 -2.63 6.98 -3.98
CA MET A 1 -2.34 5.54 -4.22
C MET A 1 -1.48 5.07 -3.08
N PRO A 2 -1.76 3.91 -2.45
CA PRO A 2 -0.73 3.23 -1.66
C PRO A 2 -0.37 1.88 -2.33
N PHE A 3 0.90 1.74 -2.71
CA PHE A 3 1.46 0.52 -3.27
C PHE A 3 2.45 -0.08 -2.28
N HIS A 4 2.09 -1.25 -1.76
CA HIS A 4 2.86 -1.98 -0.76
C HIS A 4 3.60 -3.13 -1.42
N ARG A 5 4.89 -3.22 -1.13
CA ARG A 5 5.77 -4.31 -1.55
C ARG A 5 6.34 -4.97 -0.30
N PHE A 6 5.98 -6.21 -0.09
CA PHE A 6 6.48 -7.07 0.97
C PHE A 6 7.52 -7.99 0.36
N TYR A 7 8.79 -7.68 0.59
CA TYR A 7 9.89 -8.59 0.26
C TYR A 7 10.07 -9.55 1.44
N CYS A 8 9.94 -10.84 1.18
CA CYS A 8 10.04 -11.88 2.20
C CYS A 8 10.43 -13.24 1.59
N SER A 9 10.86 -14.17 2.42
CA SER A 9 11.02 -15.58 2.01
C SER A 9 9.71 -16.16 1.47
N SER A 10 9.79 -16.99 0.43
CA SER A 10 8.64 -17.59 -0.26
C SER A 10 7.73 -18.39 0.67
N ASN A 11 8.30 -18.96 1.74
CA ASN A 11 7.61 -19.83 2.68
C ASN A 11 7.19 -19.11 3.97
N LEU A 12 7.41 -17.80 4.07
CA LEU A 12 7.11 -17.05 5.30
C LEU A 12 5.60 -16.92 5.55
N PHE A 13 4.81 -16.76 4.48
CA PHE A 13 3.36 -16.59 4.56
C PHE A 13 2.63 -17.59 3.68
N THR A 14 1.57 -18.20 4.22
CA THR A 14 0.63 -18.97 3.41
C THR A 14 -0.18 -18.06 2.49
N LYS A 15 -0.87 -18.65 1.50
CA LYS A 15 -1.78 -17.91 0.62
C LYS A 15 -2.88 -17.20 1.42
N GLU A 16 -3.42 -17.85 2.44
CA GLU A 16 -4.48 -17.35 3.31
C GLU A 16 -3.97 -16.17 4.14
N GLU A 17 -2.73 -16.24 4.64
CA GLU A 17 -2.09 -15.14 5.35
C GLU A 17 -1.79 -13.96 4.44
N LYS A 18 -1.27 -14.20 3.23
CA LYS A 18 -1.07 -13.16 2.20
C LYS A 18 -2.40 -12.43 1.92
N GLN A 19 -3.51 -13.18 1.81
CA GLN A 19 -4.83 -12.59 1.62
C GLN A 19 -5.33 -11.82 2.86
N ALA A 20 -5.11 -12.33 4.07
CA ALA A 20 -5.51 -11.68 5.31
C ALA A 20 -4.77 -10.35 5.53
N ILE A 21 -3.46 -10.33 5.26
CA ILE A 21 -2.63 -9.11 5.29
C ILE A 21 -3.15 -8.08 4.28
N ALA A 22 -3.38 -8.50 3.02
CA ALA A 22 -3.89 -7.60 2.00
C ALA A 22 -5.26 -7.00 2.36
N LYS A 23 -6.15 -7.80 2.98
CA LYS A 23 -7.44 -7.32 3.52
C LYS A 23 -7.25 -6.34 4.67
N ALA A 24 -6.35 -6.61 5.61
CA ALA A 24 -6.10 -5.72 6.74
C ALA A 24 -5.59 -4.35 6.28
N ILE A 25 -4.63 -4.34 5.34
CA ILE A 25 -4.12 -3.11 4.72
C ILE A 25 -5.23 -2.38 3.96
N THR A 26 -6.02 -3.08 3.15
CA THR A 26 -7.14 -2.45 2.41
C THR A 26 -8.17 -1.83 3.35
N SER A 27 -8.49 -2.49 4.47
CA SER A 27 -9.39 -1.97 5.50
C SER A 27 -8.83 -0.74 6.21
N PHE A 28 -7.51 -0.65 6.42
CA PHE A 28 -6.89 0.57 6.96
C PHE A 28 -7.19 1.78 6.07
N TYR A 29 -7.08 1.62 4.75
CA TYR A 29 -7.40 2.63 3.74
C TYR A 29 -8.89 2.72 3.37
N HIS A 30 -9.82 2.41 4.28
CA HIS A 30 -11.28 2.42 4.05
C HIS A 30 -11.85 3.71 3.43
N PHE A 31 -11.13 4.83 3.51
CA PHE A 31 -11.52 6.11 2.89
C PHE A 31 -11.21 6.17 1.38
N LEU A 32 -10.34 5.30 0.85
CA LEU A 32 -10.02 5.16 -0.57
C LEU A 32 -10.97 4.20 -1.31
N PRO A 33 -11.12 4.32 -2.64
CA PRO A 33 -11.59 3.23 -3.48
C PRO A 33 -10.70 1.98 -3.29
N PRO A 34 -11.27 0.81 -2.93
CA PRO A 34 -10.45 -0.36 -2.55
C PRO A 34 -9.48 -0.82 -3.63
N PHE A 35 -9.86 -0.75 -4.90
CA PHE A 35 -9.01 -1.15 -6.04
C PHE A 35 -7.71 -0.32 -6.18
N LEU A 36 -7.59 0.81 -5.46
CA LEU A 36 -6.37 1.63 -5.45
C LEU A 36 -5.33 1.17 -4.43
N VAL A 37 -5.69 0.26 -3.52
CA VAL A 37 -4.79 -0.28 -2.50
C VAL A 37 -4.16 -1.54 -3.06
N ILE A 38 -2.87 -1.47 -3.40
CA ILE A 38 -2.15 -2.57 -4.03
C ILE A 38 -1.16 -3.16 -3.02
N VAL A 39 -1.14 -4.48 -2.92
CA VAL A 39 -0.23 -5.23 -2.03
C VAL A 39 0.39 -6.37 -2.82
N ASN A 40 1.70 -6.30 -3.02
CA ASN A 40 2.48 -7.37 -3.63
C ASN A 40 3.35 -8.06 -2.58
N PHE A 41 3.34 -9.39 -2.61
CA PHE A 41 4.34 -10.21 -1.95
C PHE A 41 5.38 -10.60 -2.99
N ILE A 42 6.62 -10.20 -2.76
CA ILE A 42 7.76 -10.44 -3.63
C ILE A 42 8.62 -11.49 -2.93
N ASP A 43 8.59 -12.70 -3.46
CA ASP A 43 9.38 -13.80 -2.92
C ASP A 43 10.86 -13.53 -3.20
N VAL A 44 11.67 -13.57 -2.14
CA VAL A 44 13.13 -13.48 -2.20
C VAL A 44 13.66 -14.82 -1.70
N ASP A 45 14.46 -15.50 -2.52
CA ASP A 45 15.09 -16.75 -2.11
C ASP A 45 15.93 -16.55 -0.84
N LYS A 46 15.99 -17.58 0.00
CA LYS A 46 16.74 -17.55 1.28
C LYS A 46 18.21 -17.15 1.12
N ASP A 47 18.81 -17.48 -0.03
CA ASP A 47 20.21 -17.19 -0.36
C ASP A 47 20.37 -15.82 -1.04
N ASN A 48 19.31 -15.02 -1.10
CA ASN A 48 19.27 -13.66 -1.67
C ASN A 48 18.73 -12.62 -0.67
N PHE A 49 18.40 -13.03 0.56
CA PHE A 49 17.91 -12.13 1.60
C PHE A 49 18.88 -12.14 2.79
N TYR A 50 19.69 -11.09 2.88
CA TYR A 50 20.68 -10.91 3.94
C TYR A 50 20.32 -9.72 4.82
N VAL A 51 20.39 -9.91 6.14
CA VAL A 51 20.24 -8.84 7.13
C VAL A 51 21.50 -8.83 7.98
N GLY A 52 22.23 -7.71 7.98
CA GLY A 52 23.52 -7.63 8.68
C GLY A 52 24.62 -8.55 8.12
N GLY A 53 24.48 -9.00 6.87
CA GLY A 53 25.43 -9.92 6.22
C GLY A 53 25.09 -11.41 6.37
N GLU A 54 24.07 -11.77 7.14
CA GLU A 54 23.64 -13.16 7.38
C GLU A 54 22.30 -13.45 6.69
N PRO A 55 22.09 -14.67 6.14
CA PRO A 55 20.80 -15.09 5.60
C PRO A 55 19.67 -14.96 6.63
N ASN A 56 18.50 -14.48 6.22
CA ASN A 56 17.34 -14.37 7.11
C ASN A 56 16.04 -14.72 6.39
N ASP A 57 15.39 -15.81 6.82
CA ASP A 57 14.12 -16.29 6.27
C ASP A 57 12.91 -15.90 7.11
N ARG A 58 13.12 -15.17 8.22
CA ARG A 58 12.10 -14.68 9.17
C ARG A 58 12.15 -13.16 9.34
N TYR A 59 12.39 -12.47 8.23
CA TYR A 59 12.42 -11.01 8.15
C TYR A 59 11.60 -10.51 6.95
N ILE A 60 10.98 -9.35 7.09
CA ILE A 60 10.19 -8.71 6.03
C ILE A 60 10.74 -7.30 5.77
N ARG A 61 11.09 -7.01 4.52
CA ARG A 61 11.32 -5.64 4.08
C ARG A 61 10.05 -5.11 3.43
N ILE A 62 9.47 -4.06 4.00
CA ILE A 62 8.23 -3.45 3.52
C ILE A 62 8.54 -2.09 2.94
N ASN A 63 8.24 -1.90 1.65
CA ASN A 63 8.31 -0.61 1.00
C ASN A 63 6.91 -0.18 0.55
N VAL A 64 6.51 1.02 0.97
CA VAL A 64 5.24 1.63 0.59
C VAL A 64 5.52 2.90 -0.17
N THR A 65 5.07 2.96 -1.42
CA THR A 65 4.94 4.23 -2.14
C THR A 65 3.52 4.72 -1.90
N GLN A 66 3.36 5.99 -1.54
CA GLN A 66 2.05 6.62 -1.52
C GLN A 66 2.02 8.03 -2.14
N SER A 67 0.82 8.57 -2.34
CA SER A 67 0.62 9.97 -2.77
C SER A 67 -0.44 10.59 -1.87
N ALA A 68 -0.07 10.84 -0.62
CA ALA A 68 -0.92 11.45 0.38
C ALA A 68 -0.61 12.94 0.51
N ASN A 69 -1.66 13.73 0.75
CA ASN A 69 -1.55 15.15 1.06
C ASN A 69 -2.54 15.47 2.21
N PRO A 70 -2.06 15.84 3.40
CA PRO A 70 -0.66 15.99 3.78
C PRO A 70 0.12 14.66 3.79
N VAL A 71 1.46 14.76 3.78
CA VAL A 71 2.34 13.60 3.96
C VAL A 71 2.09 13.00 5.34
N PRO A 72 2.01 11.66 5.48
CA PRO A 72 1.80 11.02 6.76
C PRO A 72 2.87 11.34 7.80
N ASP A 73 2.41 11.55 9.02
CA ASP A 73 3.25 11.70 10.20
C ASP A 73 3.52 10.36 10.88
N ARG A 74 4.27 10.39 11.98
CA ARG A 74 4.62 9.18 12.74
C ARG A 74 3.40 8.46 13.31
N ALA A 75 2.37 9.18 13.73
CA ALA A 75 1.15 8.60 14.29
C ALA A 75 0.36 7.81 13.23
N TRP A 76 0.30 8.32 12.00
CA TRP A 76 -0.26 7.60 10.87
C TRP A 76 0.48 6.29 10.60
N VAL A 77 1.82 6.34 10.59
CA VAL A 77 2.65 5.15 10.34
C VAL A 77 2.45 4.11 11.44
N GLU A 78 2.36 4.53 12.71
CA GLU A 78 2.04 3.62 13.84
C GLU A 78 0.67 2.97 13.69
N ALA A 79 -0.35 3.72 13.26
CA ALA A 79 -1.68 3.17 13.02
C ALA A 79 -1.66 2.13 11.89
N TRP A 80 -0.87 2.35 10.83
CA TRP A 80 -0.67 1.39 9.76
C TRP A 80 0.09 0.15 10.25
N GLU A 81 1.17 0.32 11.03
CA GLU A 81 1.93 -0.79 11.60
C GLU A 81 1.06 -1.64 12.54
N LYS A 82 0.15 -1.02 13.30
CA LYS A 82 -0.84 -1.74 14.11
C LYS A 82 -1.78 -2.62 13.29
N ALA A 83 -2.14 -2.19 12.08
CA ALA A 83 -3.02 -2.97 11.21
C ALA A 83 -2.37 -4.28 10.72
N ILE A 84 -1.02 -4.31 10.62
CA ILE A 84 -0.26 -5.48 10.18
C ILE A 84 0.45 -6.23 11.32
N GLU A 85 0.42 -5.70 12.54
CA GLU A 85 1.03 -6.30 13.73
C GLU A 85 0.69 -7.79 13.93
N PRO A 86 -0.58 -8.24 13.73
CA PRO A 86 -0.95 -9.65 13.89
C PRO A 86 -0.19 -10.61 12.97
N PHE A 87 0.40 -10.10 11.88
CA PHE A 87 1.11 -10.88 10.88
C PHE A 87 2.63 -10.68 10.93
N THR A 88 3.11 -9.79 11.80
CA THR A 88 4.53 -9.41 11.90
C THR A 88 5.06 -9.64 13.31
N LYS A 89 5.21 -8.60 14.12
CA LYS A 89 5.76 -8.69 15.48
C LYS A 89 5.00 -9.67 16.37
N ALA A 90 3.67 -9.75 16.27
CA ALA A 90 2.89 -10.71 17.05
C ALA A 90 3.18 -12.18 16.70
N LYS A 91 3.78 -12.44 15.53
CA LYS A 91 4.25 -13.78 15.09
C LYS A 91 5.75 -14.01 15.34
N GLY A 92 6.43 -13.09 16.02
CA GLY A 92 7.89 -13.12 16.17
C GLY A 92 8.59 -13.05 14.80
N ILE A 93 8.09 -12.20 13.91
CA ILE A 93 8.69 -11.90 12.61
C ILE A 93 9.21 -10.47 12.65
N ASP A 94 10.49 -10.30 12.37
CA ASP A 94 11.12 -8.98 12.28
C ASP A 94 10.72 -8.29 10.96
N TYR A 95 10.58 -6.97 11.00
CA TYR A 95 10.31 -6.21 9.78
C TYR A 95 10.93 -4.81 9.81
N GLU A 96 11.19 -4.28 8.62
CA GLU A 96 11.52 -2.88 8.41
C GLU A 96 10.54 -2.26 7.41
N LEU A 97 10.00 -1.09 7.78
CA LEU A 97 9.09 -0.31 6.97
C LEU A 97 9.76 0.97 6.47
N GLN A 98 9.57 1.26 5.19
CA GLN A 98 9.83 2.57 4.61
C GLN A 98 8.60 3.03 3.83
N MET A 99 8.09 4.22 4.13
CA MET A 99 7.03 4.88 3.37
C MET A 99 7.58 6.10 2.64
N GLY A 100 7.48 6.13 1.31
CA GLY A 100 7.80 7.28 0.47
C GLY A 100 6.55 7.97 -0.04
N ASN A 101 6.61 9.28 -0.28
CA ASN A 101 5.52 10.06 -0.86
C ASN A 101 5.90 10.56 -2.26
N GLU A 102 5.08 10.23 -3.27
CA GLU A 102 5.27 10.58 -4.68
C GLU A 102 4.21 11.61 -5.13
N ASP A 103 4.53 12.34 -6.21
CA ASP A 103 3.68 13.37 -6.78
C ASP A 103 2.38 12.76 -7.37
N PRO A 104 1.19 13.13 -6.83
CA PRO A 104 -0.08 12.62 -7.35
C PRO A 104 -0.37 13.04 -8.80
N MET A 105 0.30 14.07 -9.35
CA MET A 105 0.12 14.49 -10.75
C MET A 105 0.75 13.54 -11.75
N LEU A 106 1.70 12.70 -11.32
CA LEU A 106 2.33 11.68 -12.17
C LEU A 106 1.67 10.31 -12.04
N TRP A 107 0.53 10.23 -11.36
CA TRP A 107 -0.21 9.00 -11.14
C TRP A 107 -1.51 8.98 -11.95
N SER A 108 -1.75 7.88 -12.67
CA SER A 108 -2.99 7.59 -13.38
C SER A 108 -3.42 6.14 -13.17
N VAL A 109 -4.70 5.84 -13.42
CA VAL A 109 -5.21 4.47 -13.50
C VAL A 109 -5.94 4.28 -14.83
N ASN A 110 -5.52 3.30 -15.62
CA ASN A 110 -6.01 3.08 -16.99
C ASN A 110 -5.94 4.35 -17.86
N GLY A 111 -4.89 5.15 -17.69
CA GLY A 111 -4.72 6.44 -18.40
C GLY A 111 -5.62 7.57 -17.90
N LEU A 112 -6.49 7.31 -16.91
CA LEU A 112 -7.32 8.33 -16.28
C LEU A 112 -6.57 9.01 -15.15
N SER A 113 -6.65 10.34 -15.10
CA SER A 113 -6.26 11.12 -13.93
C SER A 113 -7.07 10.68 -12.71
N ILE A 114 -6.55 10.95 -11.53
CA ILE A 114 -7.22 10.60 -10.27
C ILE A 114 -8.21 11.70 -9.91
N PRO A 115 -9.50 11.36 -9.66
CA PRO A 115 -10.48 12.36 -9.30
C PRO A 115 -10.09 13.07 -8.00
N PRO A 116 -10.51 14.35 -7.80
CA PRO A 116 -10.27 15.06 -6.57
C PRO A 116 -10.73 14.26 -5.35
N PHE A 117 -9.89 14.21 -4.32
CA PHE A 117 -10.18 13.46 -3.10
C PHE A 117 -11.51 13.91 -2.49
N LEU A 118 -12.37 12.95 -2.15
CA LEU A 118 -13.72 13.18 -1.60
C LEU A 118 -14.72 13.89 -2.55
N GLY A 119 -14.37 14.12 -3.81
CA GLY A 119 -15.30 14.60 -4.84
C GLY A 119 -16.36 13.57 -5.27
N GLU A 120 -17.32 13.98 -6.08
CA GLU A 120 -18.42 13.13 -6.55
C GLU A 120 -17.89 11.91 -7.34
N GLU A 121 -16.90 12.13 -8.20
CA GLU A 121 -16.28 11.14 -9.05
C GLU A 121 -15.43 10.16 -8.23
N TRP A 122 -14.76 10.65 -7.19
CA TRP A 122 -14.05 9.82 -6.22
C TRP A 122 -15.00 8.87 -5.48
N MET A 123 -16.14 9.40 -5.02
CA MET A 123 -17.16 8.59 -4.35
C MET A 123 -17.79 7.57 -5.32
N THR A 124 -17.95 7.94 -6.59
CA THR A 124 -18.37 7.01 -7.65
C THR A 124 -17.35 5.88 -7.85
N TRP A 125 -16.06 6.20 -7.97
CA TRP A 125 -14.98 5.20 -8.05
C TRP A 125 -14.98 4.27 -6.85
N LYS A 126 -15.17 4.82 -5.64
CA LYS A 126 -15.22 4.05 -4.40
C LYS A 126 -16.41 3.09 -4.35
N LYS A 127 -17.61 3.57 -4.70
CA LYS A 127 -18.85 2.78 -4.70
C LYS A 127 -18.79 1.64 -5.72
N LEU A 128 -18.28 1.91 -6.92
CA LEU A 128 -18.22 0.93 -8.00
C LEU A 128 -16.97 0.06 -7.96
N ASN A 129 -16.01 0.41 -7.11
CA ASN A 129 -14.71 -0.24 -6.96
C ASN A 129 -13.97 -0.45 -8.31
N LYS A 130 -14.02 0.55 -9.18
CA LYS A 130 -13.34 0.57 -10.48
C LYS A 130 -13.08 1.99 -10.94
N PRO A 131 -12.08 2.22 -11.80
CA PRO A 131 -11.92 3.50 -12.46
C PRO A 131 -13.08 3.71 -13.45
N VAL A 132 -13.65 4.91 -13.44
CA VAL A 132 -14.71 5.36 -14.34
C VAL A 132 -14.26 6.67 -14.97
N GLU A 133 -14.48 6.83 -16.27
CA GLU A 133 -14.17 8.08 -16.96
C GLU A 133 -14.81 9.27 -16.26
N TRP A 134 -14.03 10.33 -16.09
CA TRP A 134 -14.47 11.60 -15.56
C TRP A 134 -13.72 12.72 -16.26
N LYS A 135 -14.31 13.91 -16.29
CA LYS A 135 -13.66 15.09 -16.85
C LYS A 135 -13.14 15.93 -15.70
N GLN A 136 -11.85 16.22 -15.72
CA GLN A 136 -11.33 17.33 -14.94
C GLN A 136 -12.04 18.58 -15.46
N SER A 137 -12.82 19.25 -14.61
CA SER A 137 -13.33 20.58 -14.94
C SER A 137 -12.12 21.41 -15.35
N ALA A 138 -12.15 21.96 -16.56
CA ALA A 138 -11.08 22.82 -17.03
C ALA A 138 -10.96 23.96 -16.02
N GLY A 139 -9.94 23.89 -15.16
CA GLY A 139 -9.60 25.00 -14.30
C GLY A 139 -9.28 26.14 -15.24
N ASN A 140 -10.06 27.22 -15.18
CA ASN A 140 -9.69 28.47 -15.83
C ASN A 140 -8.28 28.82 -15.35
N SER A 141 -7.30 28.59 -16.20
CA SER A 141 -5.99 29.21 -16.09
C SER A 141 -6.17 30.69 -16.39
N SER A 142 -6.53 31.44 -15.35
CA SER A 142 -6.38 32.89 -15.27
C SER A 142 -5.09 33.22 -14.53
#